data_AF-A0A1W6DLJ3-F1
#
_entry.id   AF-A0A1W6DLJ3-F1
#
_cell.length_a   1.000
_cell.length_b   1.000
_cell.length_c   1.000
_cell.angle_alpha   90.00
_cell.angle_beta   90.00
_cell.angle_gamma   90.00
#
_symmetry.space_group_name_H-M   'P 1'
#
loop_
_entity.id
_entity.type
_entity.pdbx_description
1 polymer ?
#
loop_
_entity_poly.entity_id
_entity_poly.type
_entity_poly.pdbx_seq_one_letter_code
_entity_poly.pdbx_strand_id
1 'polypeptide(L)' 'MSEHAPTYTETWPLLSPGDRRRLEELDDLETDILRQLSEAFADEVDAPTLGEVQVERLRVYRDAQARAQRQRTRA' A
#
# COMPACT_ATOMS: atom_id res chain seq x y z
N MET A 1 2.60 28.16 0.57
CA MET A 1 3.29 27.23 -0.34
C MET A 1 2.46 25.95 -0.35
N SER A 2 1.86 25.57 -1.49
CA SER A 2 1.14 24.29 -1.54
C SER A 2 2.16 23.17 -1.47
N GLU A 3 2.07 22.31 -0.46
CA GLU A 3 2.82 21.06 -0.42
C GLU A 3 2.36 20.20 -1.60
N HIS A 4 3.29 19.87 -2.50
CA HIS A 4 3.06 18.91 -3.56
C HIS A 4 2.90 17.53 -2.94
N ALA A 5 1.70 16.97 -3.01
CA ALA A 5 1.47 15.59 -2.57
C ALA A 5 2.10 14.64 -3.61
N PRO A 6 3.05 13.78 -3.22
CA PRO A 6 3.71 12.89 -4.15
C PRO A 6 2.72 11.89 -4.72
N THR A 7 2.77 11.72 -6.04
CA THR A 7 1.95 10.77 -6.79
C THR A 7 2.51 9.35 -6.66
N TYR A 8 1.70 8.37 -7.08
CA TYR A 8 2.13 6.98 -7.18
C TYR A 8 3.39 6.83 -8.05
N THR A 9 3.39 7.44 -9.24
CA THR A 9 4.50 7.36 -10.19
C THR A 9 5.78 7.97 -9.65
N GLU A 10 5.69 9.04 -8.85
CA GLU A 10 6.85 9.66 -8.19
C GLU A 10 7.37 8.81 -7.02
N THR A 11 6.50 8.02 -6.39
CA THR A 11 6.85 7.18 -5.24
C THR A 11 7.41 5.82 -5.67
N TRP A 12 6.93 5.27 -6.80
CA TRP A 12 7.30 3.94 -7.29
C TRP A 12 8.82 3.70 -7.41
N PRO A 13 9.64 4.64 -7.93
CA PRO A 13 11.09 4.46 -8.01
C PRO A 13 11.79 4.44 -6.64
N LEU A 14 11.13 4.95 -5.59
CA LEU A 14 11.67 5.04 -4.22
C LEU A 14 11.45 3.76 -3.42
N LEU A 15 10.62 2.84 -3.93
CA LEU A 15 10.29 1.60 -3.26
C LEU A 15 11.49 0.65 -3.24
N SER A 16 11.79 0.12 -2.06
CA SER A 16 12.70 -0.99 -1.89
C SER A 16 12.07 -2.30 -2.38
N PRO A 17 12.87 -3.36 -2.61
CA PRO A 17 12.32 -4.69 -2.91
C PRO A 17 11.34 -5.20 -1.86
N GLY A 18 11.56 -4.88 -0.57
CA GLY A 18 10.64 -5.26 0.51
C GLY A 18 9.31 -4.52 0.44
N ASP A 19 9.31 -3.24 0.05
CA ASP A 19 8.07 -2.48 -0.15
C ASP A 19 7.26 -3.06 -1.30
N ARG A 20 7.92 -3.43 -2.41
CA ARG A 20 7.26 -4.03 -3.58
C ARG A 20 6.62 -5.36 -3.22
N ARG A 21 7.34 -6.23 -2.51
CA ARG A 21 6.78 -7.50 -2.01
C ARG A 21 5.57 -7.25 -1.10
N ARG A 22 5.64 -6.26 -0.20
CA ARG A 22 4.50 -5.95 0.66
C ARG A 22 3.29 -5.44 -0.13
N LEU A 23 3.50 -4.66 -1.19
CA LEU A 23 2.42 -4.24 -2.08
C LEU A 23 1.81 -5.41 -2.84
N GLU A 24 2.62 -6.36 -3.31
CA GLU A 24 2.15 -7.60 -3.94
C GLU A 24 1.28 -8.41 -2.97
N GLU A 25 1.70 -8.58 -1.70
CA GLU A 25 0.88 -9.24 -0.67
C GLU A 25 -0.46 -8.54 -0.42
N LEU A 26 -0.48 -7.20 -0.50
CA LEU A 26 -1.72 -6.42 -0.37
C LEU A 26 -2.61 -6.55 -1.60
N ASP A 27 -2.05 -6.66 -2.80
CA ASP A 27 -2.79 -6.93 -4.05
C ASP A 27 -3.46 -8.31 -4.03
N ASP A 28 -2.75 -9.32 -3.53
CA ASP A 28 -3.28 -10.68 -3.36
C ASP A 28 -4.44 -10.69 -2.36
N LEU A 29 -4.25 -10.03 -1.21
CA LEU A 29 -5.28 -9.92 -0.18
C LEU A 29 -6.53 -9.15 -0.66
N GLU A 30 -6.32 -8.05 -1.40
CA GLU A 30 -7.40 -7.29 -2.03
C GLU A 30 -8.19 -8.17 -3.02
N THR A 31 -7.48 -8.95 -3.84
CA THR A 31 -8.09 -9.89 -4.78
C THR A 31 -8.94 -10.94 -4.05
N ASP A 32 -8.43 -11.50 -2.94
CA ASP A 32 -9.17 -12.47 -2.15
C ASP A 32 -10.42 -11.88 -1.50
N ILE A 33 -10.33 -10.66 -0.95
CA ILE A 33 -11.48 -9.94 -0.38
C ILE A 33 -12.54 -9.71 -1.46
N LEU A 34 -12.16 -9.21 -2.63
CA LEU A 34 -13.08 -8.93 -3.73
C LEU A 34 -13.72 -10.22 -4.28
N ARG A 35 -12.95 -11.31 -4.34
CA ARG A 35 -13.47 -12.63 -4.71
C ARG A 35 -14.51 -13.11 -3.72
N GLN A 36 -14.22 -13.06 -2.41
CA GLN A 36 -15.18 -13.44 -1.36
C GLN A 36 -16.46 -12.62 -1.40
N LEU A 37 -16.35 -11.29 -1.59
CA LEU A 37 -17.50 -10.41 -1.75
C LEU A 37 -18.33 -10.71 -3.01
N SER A 38 -17.70 -11.26 -4.06
CA SER A 38 -18.39 -11.65 -5.29
C SER A 38 -19.09 -13.01 -5.19
N GLU A 39 -18.65 -13.88 -4.28
CA GLU A 39 -19.25 -15.18 -3.99
C GLU A 39 -20.42 -15.00 -2.99
N ALA A 40 -21.51 -15.77 -3.14
CA ALA A 40 -22.73 -15.57 -2.35
C ALA A 40 -22.45 -15.67 -0.85
N PHE A 41 -22.67 -14.57 -0.10
CA PHE A 41 -22.46 -14.37 1.34
C PHE A 41 -21.83 -15.60 2.02
N ALA A 42 -20.52 -15.75 1.83
CA ALA A 42 -19.74 -16.72 2.58
C ALA A 42 -19.90 -16.42 4.07
N ASP A 43 -19.78 -17.45 4.90
CA ASP A 43 -19.77 -17.33 6.36
C ASP A 43 -18.83 -16.20 6.81
N GLU A 44 -19.10 -15.57 7.96
CA GLU A 44 -18.28 -14.50 8.54
C GLU A 44 -16.79 -14.92 8.55
N VAL A 45 -15.98 -14.32 7.67
CA VAL A 45 -14.54 -14.57 7.57
C VAL A 45 -13.80 -13.53 8.39
N ASP A 46 -12.83 -13.97 9.20
CA ASP A 46 -11.87 -13.08 9.86
C ASP A 46 -10.86 -12.55 8.82
N ALA A 47 -11.34 -11.63 7.99
CA ALA A 47 -10.57 -10.96 6.95
C ALA A 47 -10.56 -9.44 7.21
N PRO A 48 -9.43 -8.75 6.92
CA PRO A 48 -9.40 -7.30 6.99
C PRO A 48 -10.35 -6.69 5.97
N THR A 49 -10.87 -5.52 6.30
CA THR A 49 -11.69 -4.74 5.38
C THR A 49 -10.85 -4.20 4.23
N LEU A 50 -11.49 -3.96 3.08
CA LEU A 50 -10.83 -3.31 1.93
C LEU A 50 -10.21 -1.96 2.33
N GLY A 51 -10.85 -1.21 3.22
CA GLY A 51 -10.33 0.06 3.74
C GLY A 51 -9.02 -0.10 4.50
N GLU A 52 -8.88 -1.13 5.34
CA GLU A 52 -7.64 -1.41 6.06
C GLU A 52 -6.49 -1.77 5.11
N VAL A 53 -6.78 -2.53 4.05
CA VAL A 53 -5.80 -2.85 2.99
C VAL A 53 -5.30 -1.56 2.30
N GLN A 54 -6.21 -0.63 1.97
CA GLN A 54 -5.81 0.64 1.35
C GLN A 54 -5.01 1.54 2.31
N VAL A 55 -5.33 1.54 3.61
CA VAL A 55 -4.54 2.27 4.60
C VAL A 55 -3.11 1.71 4.69
N GLU A 56 -2.95 0.40 4.71
CA GLU A 56 -1.62 -0.22 4.70
C GLU A 56 -0.83 0.09 3.43
N ARG A 57 -1.49 0.05 2.27
CA ARG A 57 -0.89 0.44 0.99
C ARG A 57 -0.32 1.87 1.05
N LEU A 58 -1.10 2.81 1.58
CA LEU A 58 -0.67 4.20 1.77
C LEU A 58 0.50 4.33 2.76
N ARG A 59 0.52 3.53 3.83
CA ARG A 59 1.65 3.49 4.78
C ARG A 59 2.95 3.07 4.10
N VAL A 60 2.92 2.05 3.24
CA VAL A 60 4.11 1.61 2.49
C VAL A 60 4.66 2.76 1.63
N TYR A 61 3.82 3.47 0.88
CA TYR A 61 4.25 4.61 0.07
C TYR A 61 4.81 5.75 0.91
N ARG A 62 4.14 6.11 2.02
CA ARG A 62 4.60 7.16 2.93
C ARG A 62 5.98 6.81 3.51
N ASP A 63 6.20 5.56 3.89
CA ASP A 63 7.45 5.13 4.50
C ASP A 63 8.61 5.14 3.48
N ALA A 64 8.33 4.80 2.22
CA ALA A 64 9.29 4.95 1.12
C ALA A 64 9.68 6.42 0.88
N GLN A 65 8.70 7.33 0.85
CA GLN A 65 8.93 8.77 0.77
C GLN A 65 9.77 9.28 1.96
N ALA A 66 9.42 8.86 3.19
CA ALA A 66 10.14 9.25 4.38
C ALA A 66 11.60 8.76 4.38
N ARG A 67 11.85 7.53 3.89
CA ARG A 67 13.22 7.01 3.70
C ARG A 67 14.00 7.82 2.67
N ALA A 68 13.41 8.10 1.51
CA ALA A 68 14.05 8.90 0.46
C ALA A 68 14.38 10.32 0.95
N GLN A 69 13.47 10.95 1.69
CA GLN A 69 13.71 12.27 2.26
C GLN A 69 14.88 12.26 3.25
N ARG A 70 14.95 11.26 4.14
CA ARG A 70 16.08 11.10 5.07
C ARG A 70 17.42 10.89 4.35
N GLN A 71 17.42 10.21 3.21
CA GLN A 71 18.63 10.02 2.40
C GLN A 71 19.08 11.33 1.77
N ARG A 72 18.15 12.13 1.22
CA ARG A 72 18.47 13.46 0.66
C ARG A 72 19.02 14.43 1.71
N THR A 73 18.48 14.43 2.92
CA THR A 73 18.95 15.34 3.99
C THR A 73 20.31 14.97 4.58
N ARG A 74 20.80 13.74 4.33
CA ARG A 74 22.10 13.25 4.79
C ARG A 74 23.21 13.39 3.75
N ALA A 75 22.85 13.55 2.48
CA ALA A 75 23.75 13.82 1.37
C ALA A 75 24.11 15.31 1.32
#